data_AF-A0A2T4NNJ8-F1
#
_entry.id   AF-A0A2T4NNJ8-F1
#
_cell.length_a   1.000
_cell.length_b   1.000
_cell.length_c   1.000
_cell.angle_alpha   90.00
_cell.angle_beta   90.00
_cell.angle_gamma   90.00
#
_symmetry.space_group_name_H-M   'P 1'
#
loop_
_entity.id
_entity.type
_entity.pdbx_description
1 polymer ?
#
loop_
_entity_poly.entity_id
_entity_poly.type
_entity_poly.pdbx_seq_one_letter_code
_entity_poly.pdbx_strand_id
1 'polypeptide(L)'
;MRMAKKLAVMAGGMALTGGLLATGAGTAGAAQAAPQAASDCPSGWFCVWAGKNYTGRMQKVEGRNADLTGFVVFQGFKSWYNHGKSCDYKWFTEKNFRGDTGVLARGVKGTGDAVWFQKSNQWVNCR
;
A
#
# COMPACT_ATOMS: atom_id res chain seq x y z
N MET A 1 11.15 20.44 31.90
CA MET A 1 12.43 20.89 31.31
C MET A 1 12.48 20.42 29.87
N ARG A 2 12.69 21.35 28.93
CA ARG A 2 12.83 21.09 27.49
C ARG A 2 14.32 20.86 27.21
N MET A 3 14.69 19.65 26.79
CA MET A 3 16.07 19.35 26.37
C MET A 3 16.15 19.42 24.85
N ALA A 4 16.78 20.49 24.36
CA ALA A 4 17.15 20.67 22.97
C ALA A 4 18.45 19.91 22.66
N LYS A 5 18.52 19.24 21.51
CA LYS A 5 19.80 18.89 20.87
C LYS A 5 19.78 19.41 19.44
N LYS A 6 20.77 20.26 19.15
CA LYS A 6 20.99 20.98 17.90
C LYS A 6 21.79 20.12 16.93
N LEU A 7 21.31 20.10 15.68
CA LEU A 7 21.99 20.29 14.39
C LEU A 7 23.28 19.49 14.05
N ALA A 8 23.21 18.81 12.90
CA ALA A 8 24.34 18.69 11.98
C ALA A 8 23.88 19.11 10.57
N VAL A 9 24.63 20.06 10.00
CA VAL A 9 24.54 20.62 8.65
C VAL A 9 25.12 19.63 7.65
N MET A 10 24.44 19.44 6.51
CA MET A 10 25.10 19.01 5.27
C MET A 10 24.72 19.97 4.15
N ALA A 11 25.72 20.69 3.69
CA ALA A 11 25.67 21.56 2.53
C ALA A 11 25.61 20.72 1.25
N GLY A 12 24.68 21.03 0.36
CA GLY A 12 24.58 20.48 -0.98
C GLY A 12 23.90 21.51 -1.86
N GLY A 13 24.69 22.38 -2.49
CA GLY A 13 24.19 23.42 -3.37
C GLY A 13 23.69 22.85 -4.68
N MET A 14 22.52 23.31 -5.12
CA MET A 14 22.16 23.44 -6.53
C MET A 14 21.32 24.69 -6.70
N ALA A 15 21.93 25.73 -7.27
CA ALA A 15 21.24 26.90 -7.77
C ALA A 15 20.56 26.52 -9.09
N LEU A 16 19.24 26.65 -9.13
CA LEU A 16 18.48 26.74 -10.39
C LEU A 16 17.61 28.00 -10.28
N THR A 17 18.20 29.12 -10.64
CA THR A 17 17.47 30.33 -11.02
C THR A 17 16.86 30.11 -12.40
N GLY A 18 15.53 30.13 -12.49
CA GLY A 18 14.85 30.19 -13.78
C GLY A 18 13.35 30.07 -13.67
N GLY A 19 12.64 31.15 -14.03
CA GLY A 19 11.31 31.03 -14.63
C GLY A 19 10.12 31.53 -13.82
N LEU A 20 9.69 32.73 -14.18
CA LEU A 20 8.43 33.40 -13.83
C LEU A 20 7.16 32.58 -14.16
N LEU A 21 6.16 32.73 -13.28
CA LEU A 21 4.71 32.86 -13.53
C LEU A 21 3.98 31.77 -14.35
N ALA A 22 3.04 31.06 -13.70
CA ALA A 22 1.69 30.86 -14.25
C ALA A 22 0.71 30.36 -13.18
N THR A 23 -0.37 31.11 -13.04
CA THR A 23 -1.62 30.83 -12.34
C THR A 23 -2.24 29.49 -12.74
N GLY A 24 -2.69 28.71 -11.75
CA GLY A 24 -3.48 27.51 -11.99
C GLY A 24 -3.58 26.63 -10.75
N ALA A 25 -4.17 27.14 -9.67
CA ALA A 25 -4.56 26.30 -8.54
C ALA A 25 -5.81 25.48 -8.90
N GLY A 26 -5.68 24.61 -9.90
CA GLY A 26 -6.52 23.44 -10.01
C GLY A 26 -6.10 22.48 -8.91
N THR A 27 -7.05 22.09 -8.06
CA THR A 27 -6.89 21.03 -7.07
C THR A 27 -6.73 19.68 -7.79
N ALA A 28 -5.58 19.47 -8.44
CA ALA A 28 -5.15 18.15 -8.86
C ALA A 28 -4.82 17.40 -7.57
N GLY A 29 -5.74 16.53 -7.14
CA GLY A 29 -5.51 15.62 -6.02
C GLY A 29 -4.13 14.99 -6.18
N ALA A 30 -3.28 15.21 -5.19
CA ALA A 30 -1.92 14.69 -5.18
C ALA A 30 -2.01 13.16 -5.36
N ALA A 31 -1.77 12.68 -6.58
CA ALA A 31 -1.53 11.28 -6.82
C ALA A 31 -0.23 10.97 -6.09
N GLN A 32 -0.35 10.46 -4.86
CA GLN A 32 0.80 10.02 -4.07
C GLN A 32 1.55 9.00 -4.92
N ALA A 33 2.69 9.44 -5.44
CA ALA A 33 3.58 8.63 -6.25
C ALA A 33 3.74 7.28 -5.54
N ALA A 34 3.33 6.21 -6.22
CA ALA A 34 3.52 4.88 -5.67
C ALA A 34 5.02 4.70 -5.45
N PRO A 35 5.47 4.25 -4.26
CA PRO A 35 6.85 3.80 -4.14
C PRO A 35 7.12 2.77 -5.23
N GLN A 36 8.29 2.81 -5.86
CA GLN A 36 8.64 1.94 -6.98
C GLN A 36 8.42 0.45 -6.65
N ALA A 37 8.63 0.05 -5.39
CA ALA A 37 8.37 -1.33 -4.97
C ALA A 37 6.88 -1.74 -4.98
N ALA A 38 5.92 -0.80 -5.01
CA ALA A 38 4.52 -1.13 -5.22
C ALA A 38 4.24 -1.56 -6.67
N SER A 39 5.02 -1.10 -7.66
CA SER A 39 4.89 -1.56 -9.04
C SER A 39 5.33 -3.01 -9.25
N ASP A 40 6.02 -3.61 -8.28
CA ASP A 40 6.35 -5.04 -8.29
C ASP A 40 5.11 -5.93 -8.11
N CYS A 41 3.98 -5.38 -7.70
CA CYS A 41 2.72 -6.12 -7.67
C CYS A 41 2.17 -6.30 -9.08
N PRO A 42 2.05 -7.51 -9.63
CA PRO A 42 1.54 -7.69 -10.98
C PRO A 42 0.05 -7.34 -11.08
N SER A 43 -0.37 -6.85 -12.24
CA SER A 43 -1.80 -6.59 -12.49
C SER A 43 -2.63 -7.88 -12.34
N GLY A 44 -3.75 -7.78 -11.62
CA GLY A 44 -4.64 -8.89 -11.25
C GLY A 44 -4.45 -9.41 -9.83
N TRP A 45 -3.45 -8.91 -9.10
CA TRP A 45 -3.07 -9.46 -7.80
C TRP A 45 -3.33 -8.49 -6.66
N PHE A 46 -3.59 -9.04 -5.49
CA PHE A 46 -3.43 -8.34 -4.22
C PHE A 46 -2.10 -8.76 -3.60
N CYS A 47 -1.22 -7.79 -3.35
CA CYS A 47 0.12 -8.03 -2.84
C CYS A 47 0.26 -7.46 -1.43
N VAL A 48 1.00 -8.17 -0.59
CA VAL A 48 1.34 -7.78 0.79
C VAL A 48 2.83 -7.94 1.03
N TRP A 49 3.40 -7.06 1.86
CA TRP A 49 4.81 -7.06 2.20
C TRP A 49 4.99 -7.04 3.72
N ALA A 50 5.99 -7.79 4.20
CA ALA A 50 6.33 -7.84 5.62
C ALA A 50 6.82 -6.48 6.17
N GLY A 51 7.46 -5.67 5.32
CA GLY A 51 7.98 -4.35 5.67
C GLY A 51 7.05 -3.19 5.30
N LYS A 52 7.44 -2.00 5.75
CA LYS A 52 6.80 -0.73 5.37
C LYS A 52 7.24 -0.33 3.95
N ASN A 53 6.51 0.59 3.34
CA ASN A 53 6.83 1.15 2.02
C ASN A 53 7.12 0.06 0.97
N TYR A 54 6.37 -1.05 1.01
CA TYR A 54 6.45 -2.14 0.03
C TYR A 54 7.81 -2.86 0.02
N THR A 55 8.45 -2.97 1.20
CA THR A 55 9.77 -3.61 1.35
C THR A 55 9.70 -4.97 2.02
N GLY A 56 10.78 -5.75 1.88
CA GLY A 56 10.90 -7.08 2.49
C GLY A 56 10.15 -8.16 1.70
N ARG A 57 9.93 -9.31 2.34
CA ARG A 57 9.28 -10.46 1.69
C ARG A 57 7.87 -10.10 1.25
N MET A 58 7.59 -10.33 -0.03
CA MET A 58 6.28 -10.12 -0.64
C MET A 58 5.55 -11.47 -0.81
N GLN A 59 4.24 -11.47 -0.59
CA GLN A 59 3.35 -12.53 -1.04
C GLN A 59 2.14 -11.91 -1.74
N LYS A 60 1.55 -12.66 -2.64
CA LYS A 60 0.44 -12.20 -3.47
C LYS A 60 -0.61 -13.28 -3.60
N VAL A 61 -1.86 -12.85 -3.76
CA VAL A 61 -2.99 -13.74 -4.02
C VAL A 61 -3.87 -13.16 -5.12
N GLU A 62 -4.49 -14.06 -5.86
CA GLU A 62 -5.55 -13.78 -6.82
C GLU A 62 -6.72 -14.73 -6.55
N GLY A 63 -7.85 -14.51 -7.22
CA GLY A 63 -9.03 -15.35 -7.05
C GLY A 63 -9.62 -15.35 -5.63
N ARG A 64 -10.51 -16.32 -5.40
CA ARG A 64 -11.23 -16.49 -4.14
C ARG A 64 -10.52 -17.53 -3.28
N ASN A 65 -9.99 -17.13 -2.14
CA ASN A 65 -9.23 -18.01 -1.25
C ASN A 65 -9.94 -18.15 0.09
N ALA A 66 -10.36 -19.36 0.43
CA ALA A 66 -11.00 -19.66 1.71
C ALA A 66 -10.00 -19.74 2.88
N ASP A 67 -8.71 -19.94 2.58
CA ASP A 67 -7.66 -20.04 3.59
C ASP A 67 -6.35 -19.42 3.07
N LEU A 68 -5.89 -18.38 3.77
CA LEU A 68 -4.61 -17.70 3.53
C LEU A 68 -3.60 -17.95 4.67
N THR A 69 -3.94 -18.79 5.65
CA THR A 69 -3.09 -18.99 6.85
C THR A 69 -1.76 -19.68 6.54
N GLY A 70 -1.66 -20.38 5.41
CA GLY A 70 -0.40 -20.92 4.91
C GLY A 70 0.57 -19.86 4.36
N PHE A 71 0.09 -18.63 4.12
CA PHE A 71 0.91 -17.53 3.62
C PHE A 71 1.42 -16.69 4.81
N VAL A 72 2.67 -16.91 5.19
CA VAL A 72 3.30 -16.29 6.38
C VAL A 72 3.18 -14.76 6.42
N VAL A 73 3.34 -14.06 5.30
CA VAL A 73 3.26 -12.59 5.22
C VAL A 73 1.82 -12.11 5.37
N PHE A 74 0.81 -12.87 4.93
CA PHE A 74 -0.60 -12.54 5.16
C PHE A 74 -1.01 -12.63 6.64
N GLN A 75 -0.19 -13.25 7.49
CA GLN A 75 -0.40 -13.32 8.93
C GLN A 75 0.21 -12.12 9.69
N GLY A 76 0.90 -11.22 8.97
CA GLY A 76 1.52 -10.04 9.57
C GLY A 76 2.25 -9.19 8.54
N PHE A 77 1.52 -8.37 7.80
CA PHE A 77 2.06 -7.46 6.79
C PHE A 77 1.95 -5.99 7.22
N LYS A 78 2.85 -5.14 6.71
CA LYS A 78 2.93 -3.71 7.03
C LYS A 78 2.72 -2.80 5.82
N SER A 79 2.62 -3.39 4.63
CA SER A 79 2.17 -2.68 3.43
C SER A 79 1.48 -3.63 2.47
N TRP A 80 0.59 -3.08 1.65
CA TRP A 80 -0.27 -3.84 0.75
C TRP A 80 -0.72 -2.98 -0.43
N TYR A 81 -1.05 -3.65 -1.54
CA TYR A 81 -1.57 -3.01 -2.74
C TYR A 81 -2.61 -3.90 -3.42
N ASN A 82 -3.81 -3.35 -3.66
CA ASN A 82 -4.77 -3.94 -4.56
C ASN A 82 -4.49 -3.50 -6.01
N HIS A 83 -3.73 -4.33 -6.74
CA HIS A 83 -3.51 -4.16 -8.17
C HIS A 83 -4.45 -5.02 -9.02
N GLY A 84 -5.70 -5.20 -8.59
CA GLY A 84 -6.71 -5.95 -9.33
C GLY A 84 -6.88 -5.49 -10.78
N LYS A 85 -7.33 -6.40 -11.67
CA LYS A 85 -7.63 -6.08 -13.07
C LYS A 85 -8.91 -5.27 -13.18
N SER A 86 -10.04 -5.85 -12.77
CA SER A 86 -11.40 -5.29 -12.91
C SER A 86 -12.16 -5.19 -11.58
N CYS A 87 -11.64 -5.75 -10.50
CA CYS A 87 -12.39 -5.97 -9.27
C CYS A 87 -11.76 -5.28 -8.05
N ASP A 88 -12.59 -5.01 -7.04
CA ASP A 88 -12.18 -4.63 -5.70
C ASP A 88 -11.82 -5.87 -4.86
N TYR A 89 -11.02 -5.68 -3.83
CA TYR A 89 -10.53 -6.75 -2.96
C TYR A 89 -11.24 -6.72 -1.60
N LYS A 90 -11.94 -7.81 -1.25
CA LYS A 90 -12.59 -7.96 0.06
C LYS A 90 -11.81 -8.95 0.92
N TRP A 91 -11.33 -8.49 2.06
CA TRP A 91 -10.56 -9.29 3.02
C TRP A 91 -11.43 -9.72 4.21
N PHE A 92 -11.00 -10.76 4.90
CA PHE A 92 -11.67 -11.31 6.07
C PHE A 92 -10.66 -11.68 7.16
N THR A 93 -10.99 -11.42 8.42
CA THR A 93 -10.13 -11.79 9.56
C THR A 93 -10.14 -13.30 9.85
N GLU A 94 -11.14 -14.04 9.36
CA GLU A 94 -11.26 -15.49 9.53
C GLU A 94 -11.19 -16.26 8.21
N LYS A 95 -11.04 -17.59 8.32
CA LYS A 95 -11.13 -18.50 7.18
C LYS A 95 -12.57 -18.57 6.67
N ASN A 96 -12.76 -19.05 5.45
CA ASN A 96 -14.06 -19.31 4.85
C ASN A 96 -14.97 -18.07 4.77
N PHE A 97 -14.38 -16.88 4.55
CA PHE A 97 -15.09 -15.61 4.35
C PHE A 97 -15.92 -15.14 5.56
N ARG A 98 -15.38 -15.33 6.76
CA ARG A 98 -16.02 -14.99 8.05
C ARG A 98 -15.27 -13.89 8.82
N GLY A 99 -15.87 -13.45 9.92
CA GLY A 99 -15.32 -12.42 10.79
C GLY A 99 -15.45 -11.02 10.19
N ASP A 100 -14.65 -10.10 10.72
CA ASP A 100 -14.60 -8.72 10.26
C ASP A 100 -14.06 -8.64 8.83
N THR A 101 -14.55 -7.64 8.10
CA THR A 101 -14.26 -7.49 6.68
C THR A 101 -14.22 -6.02 6.28
N GLY A 102 -13.48 -5.75 5.20
CA GLY A 102 -13.46 -4.47 4.52
C GLY A 102 -13.25 -4.67 3.03
N VAL A 103 -13.64 -3.66 2.25
CA VAL A 103 -13.43 -3.63 0.80
C VAL A 103 -12.35 -2.61 0.47
N LEU A 104 -11.37 -3.05 -0.30
CA LEU A 104 -10.26 -2.24 -0.79
C LEU A 104 -10.49 -2.03 -2.28
N ALA A 105 -10.83 -0.81 -2.69
CA ALA A 105 -11.05 -0.48 -4.09
C ALA A 105 -9.82 -0.79 -4.96
N ARG A 106 -10.03 -1.14 -6.22
CA ARG A 106 -8.91 -1.32 -7.18
C ARG A 106 -8.00 -0.08 -7.21
N GLY A 107 -6.69 -0.29 -7.14
CA GLY A 107 -5.71 0.79 -7.20
C GLY A 107 -5.34 1.37 -5.83
N VAL A 108 -6.07 1.03 -4.76
CA VAL A 108 -5.73 1.50 -3.41
C VAL A 108 -4.61 0.66 -2.81
N LYS A 109 -3.76 1.35 -2.04
CA LYS A 109 -2.58 0.80 -1.41
C LYS A 109 -2.40 1.46 -0.04
N GLY A 110 -1.76 0.74 0.87
CA GLY A 110 -1.54 1.20 2.23
C GLY A 110 -0.19 0.79 2.76
N THR A 111 0.38 1.63 3.62
CA THR A 111 1.57 1.31 4.39
C THR A 111 1.59 2.10 5.70
N GLY A 112 2.14 1.51 6.75
CA GLY A 112 2.25 2.17 8.05
C GLY A 112 2.94 1.30 9.09
N ASP A 113 2.90 1.74 10.35
CA ASP A 113 3.44 0.98 11.48
C ASP A 113 2.50 -0.13 11.98
N ALA A 114 1.22 -0.07 11.59
CA ALA A 114 0.25 -1.12 11.88
C ALA A 114 0.66 -2.44 11.23
N VAL A 115 0.42 -3.53 11.96
CA VAL A 115 0.54 -4.90 11.43
C VAL A 115 -0.86 -5.39 11.12
N TRP A 116 -1.10 -5.70 9.86
CA TRP A 116 -2.36 -6.23 9.39
C TRP A 116 -2.24 -7.73 9.15
N PHE A 117 -3.39 -8.41 9.20
CA PHE A 117 -3.51 -9.80 8.86
C PHE A 117 -4.86 -10.06 8.20
N GLN A 118 -4.95 -11.15 7.46
CA GLN A 118 -6.20 -11.66 6.93
C GLN A 118 -6.08 -13.17 6.71
N LYS A 119 -7.22 -13.87 6.78
CA LYS A 119 -7.26 -15.32 6.70
C LYS A 119 -8.05 -15.84 5.50
N SER A 120 -8.87 -15.02 4.86
CA SER A 120 -9.50 -15.34 3.57
C SER A 120 -9.78 -14.08 2.76
N ASN A 121 -10.05 -14.22 1.47
CA ASN A 121 -10.39 -13.10 0.59
C ASN A 121 -11.32 -13.49 -0.56
N GLN A 122 -11.99 -12.50 -1.10
CA GLN A 122 -12.69 -12.61 -2.38
C GLN A 122 -12.58 -11.32 -3.19
N TRP A 123 -12.79 -11.43 -4.50
CA TRP A 123 -12.90 -10.27 -5.38
C TRP A 123 -14.37 -9.91 -5.56
N VAL A 124 -14.67 -8.62 -5.48
CA VAL A 124 -16.03 -8.08 -5.54
C VAL A 124 -16.08 -6.88 -6.48
N ASN A 125 -17.28 -6.41 -6.83
CA ASN A 125 -17.48 -5.19 -7.64
C ASN A 125 -16.70 -5.19 -8.96
N CYS A 126 -16.64 -6.34 -9.63
CA CYS A 126 -15.92 -6.50 -10.89
C CYS A 126 -16.58 -5.69 -12.01
N ARG A 127 -15.80 -4.91 -12.75
CA ARG A 127 -16.22 -4.03 -13.84
C ARG A 127 -15.20 -3.90 -14.95
#